data_AF-A0A964VVE9-F1
#
_entry.id   AF-A0A964VVE9-F1
#
_cell.length_a   1.000
_cell.length_b   1.000
_cell.length_c   1.000
_cell.angle_alpha   90.00
_cell.angle_beta   90.00
_cell.angle_gamma   90.00
#
_symmetry.space_group_name_H-M   'P 1'
#
loop_
_entity.id
_entity.type
_entity.pdbx_description
1 polymer ?
#
loop_
_entity_poly.entity_id
_entity_poly.type
_entity_poly.pdbx_seq_one_letter_code
_entity_poly.pdbx_strand_id
1 'polypeptide(L)'
;MAFVMPKAMAATSVPVPNDGALRRREVSAGRFAIYRFRGTRSSEREVAVLGELQAWLAARGLSVVDAMPVYGYFDPPWTPSVLRRNEVMLRISEPAVR
;
A
#
# COMPACT_ATOMS: atom_id res chain seq x y z
N MET A 1 -9.83 0.45 -4.21
CA MET A 1 -9.20 -0.75 -4.79
C MET A 1 -8.43 -0.32 -6.03
N ALA A 2 -7.29 -0.95 -6.32
CA ALA A 2 -6.49 -0.64 -7.49
C ALA A 2 -5.98 -1.95 -8.12
N PHE A 3 -5.73 -1.91 -9.42
CA PHE A 3 -5.07 -2.99 -10.16
C PHE A 3 -3.73 -2.45 -10.68
N VAL A 4 -2.66 -3.22 -10.48
CA VAL A 4 -1.32 -2.84 -10.95
C VAL A 4 -1.08 -3.48 -12.31
N MET A 5 -0.69 -2.65 -13.28
CA MET A 5 -0.43 -3.14 -14.64
C MET A 5 0.84 -4.00 -14.69
N PRO A 6 0.86 -5.09 -15.47
CA PRO A 6 2.04 -5.93 -15.63
C PRO A 6 3.23 -5.15 -16.19
N LYS A 7 4.45 -5.45 -15.70
CA LYS A 7 5.69 -4.80 -16.14
C LYS A 7 5.94 -4.88 -17.64
N ALA A 8 5.51 -5.96 -18.29
CA ALA A 8 5.73 -6.18 -19.73
C ALA A 8 4.87 -5.25 -20.62
N MET A 9 3.86 -4.58 -20.05
CA MET A 9 2.99 -3.68 -20.78
C MET A 9 3.56 -2.26 -20.78
N ALA A 10 3.63 -1.62 -21.95
CA ALA A 10 4.02 -0.23 -22.05
C ALA A 10 2.94 0.68 -21.43
N ALA A 11 3.33 1.75 -20.75
CA ALA A 11 2.39 2.71 -20.16
C ALA A 11 1.42 3.30 -21.21
N THR A 12 1.90 3.50 -22.44
CA THR A 12 1.11 3.97 -23.58
C THR A 12 0.09 2.95 -24.08
N SER A 13 0.27 1.67 -23.75
CA SER A 13 -0.61 0.57 -24.15
C SER A 13 -1.66 0.19 -23.09
N VAL A 14 -1.70 0.90 -21.95
CA VAL A 14 -2.71 0.67 -20.91
C VAL A 14 -4.10 1.00 -21.46
N PRO A 15 -5.01 0.01 -21.56
CA PRO A 15 -6.33 0.22 -22.15
C PRO A 15 -7.10 1.33 -21.47
N VAL A 16 -7.87 2.08 -22.26
CA VAL A 16 -8.82 3.04 -21.71
C VAL A 16 -9.97 2.25 -21.09
N PRO A 17 -10.32 2.46 -19.81
CA PRO A 17 -11.45 1.79 -19.21
C PRO A 17 -12.75 2.19 -19.92
N ASN A 18 -13.61 1.20 -20.19
CA ASN A 18 -14.94 1.46 -20.78
C ASN A 18 -15.95 1.98 -19.74
N ASP A 19 -15.62 1.86 -18.45
CA ASP A 19 -16.42 2.32 -17.33
C ASP A 19 -15.84 3.64 -16.77
N GLY A 20 -16.67 4.67 -16.67
CA GLY A 20 -16.28 5.99 -16.15
C GLY A 20 -15.95 6.02 -14.65
N ALA A 21 -16.30 4.99 -13.89
CA ALA A 21 -15.87 4.82 -12.50
C ALA A 21 -14.39 4.47 -12.38
N LEU A 22 -13.77 3.96 -13.45
CA LEU A 22 -12.37 3.57 -13.49
C LEU A 22 -11.52 4.70 -14.05
N ARG A 23 -10.40 4.95 -13.38
CA ARG A 23 -9.43 5.97 -13.81
C ARG A 23 -8.04 5.35 -13.87
N ARG A 24 -7.28 5.73 -14.89
CA ARG A 24 -5.85 5.42 -14.97
C ARG A 24 -5.11 6.36 -14.04
N ARG A 25 -4.22 5.82 -13.20
CA ARG A 25 -3.37 6.58 -12.30
C ARG A 25 -1.93 6.14 -12.49
N GLU A 26 -1.06 7.09 -12.79
CA GLU A 26 0.38 6.86 -12.73
C GLU A 26 0.86 7.06 -11.29
N VAL A 27 1.68 6.13 -10.81
CA VAL A 27 2.25 6.18 -9.46
C VAL A 27 3.76 6.23 -9.62
N SER A 28 4.36 7.36 -9.27
CA SER A 28 5.81 7.53 -9.35
C SER A 28 6.54 6.59 -8.40
N ALA A 29 7.72 6.13 -8.82
CA ALA A 29 8.61 5.35 -7.96
C ALA A 29 8.91 6.12 -6.66
N GLY A 30 9.01 5.39 -5.55
CA GLY A 30 9.24 5.99 -4.26
C GLY A 30 9.53 4.96 -3.19
N ARG A 31 9.96 5.43 -2.02
CA ARG A 31 10.23 4.60 -0.87
C ARG A 31 8.99 4.49 0.00
N PHE A 32 8.69 3.28 0.45
CA PHE A 32 7.56 2.99 1.31
C PHE A 32 8.03 2.30 2.58
N ALA A 33 7.49 2.73 3.72
CA ALA A 33 7.56 1.97 4.95
C ALA A 33 6.35 1.05 5.02
N ILE A 34 6.57 -0.20 5.40
CA ILE A 34 5.57 -1.26 5.34
C ILE A 34 5.45 -1.91 6.71
N TYR A 35 4.22 -2.03 7.20
CA TYR A 35 3.89 -2.87 8.35
C TYR A 35 3.07 -4.07 7.90
N ARG A 36 3.62 -5.26 8.12
CA ARG A 36 2.97 -6.54 7.78
C ARG A 36 2.19 -7.07 8.98
N PHE A 37 0.92 -7.38 8.76
CA PHE A 37 0.03 -7.93 9.78
C PHE A 37 -0.76 -9.14 9.27
N ARG A 38 -1.35 -9.88 10.20
CA ARG A 38 -2.20 -11.06 9.96
C ARG A 38 -3.64 -10.76 10.39
N GLY A 39 -4.56 -11.65 10.05
CA GLY A 39 -5.95 -11.60 10.48
C GLY A 39 -6.91 -11.08 9.41
N THR A 40 -8.14 -10.83 9.84
CA THR A 40 -9.23 -10.34 8.99
C THR A 40 -9.13 -8.82 8.80
N ARG A 41 -9.63 -8.32 7.68
CA ARG A 41 -9.77 -6.89 7.41
C ARG A 41 -10.93 -6.31 8.23
N SER A 42 -10.64 -5.36 9.11
CA SER A 42 -11.63 -4.53 9.79
C SER A 42 -11.10 -3.10 9.89
N SER A 43 -11.99 -2.11 9.96
CA SER A 43 -11.61 -0.70 10.05
C SER A 43 -10.79 -0.41 11.31
N GLU A 44 -11.15 -1.06 12.43
CA GLU A 44 -10.43 -0.93 13.71
C GLU A 44 -9.02 -1.48 13.59
N ARG A 45 -8.86 -2.62 12.89
CA ARG A 45 -7.55 -3.21 12.66
C ARG A 45 -6.69 -2.34 11.78
N GLU A 46 -7.26 -1.76 10.72
CA GLU A 46 -6.58 -0.82 9.81
C GLU A 46 -6.05 0.41 10.57
N VAL A 47 -6.88 1.02 11.42
CA VAL A 47 -6.45 2.16 12.27
C VAL A 47 -5.33 1.76 13.23
N ALA A 48 -5.45 0.61 13.89
CA ALA A 48 -4.43 0.14 14.84
C ALA A 48 -3.06 -0.09 14.15
N VAL A 49 -3.01 -0.84 13.05
CA VAL A 49 -1.75 -1.14 12.35
C VAL A 49 -1.14 0.10 11.69
N LEU A 50 -1.98 1.04 11.23
CA LEU A 50 -1.50 2.33 10.74
C LEU A 50 -0.85 3.15 11.86
N GLY A 51 -1.48 3.20 13.03
CA GLY A 51 -0.92 3.86 14.21
C GLY A 51 0.43 3.26 14.63
N GLU A 52 0.55 1.93 14.62
CA GLU A 52 1.82 1.24 14.88
C GLU A 52 2.91 1.63 13.88
N LEU A 53 2.58 1.68 12.57
CA LEU A 53 3.53 2.11 11.54
C LEU A 53 3.95 3.57 11.72
N GLN A 54 3.02 4.48 12.01
CA GLN A 54 3.31 5.90 12.24
C GLN A 54 4.19 6.10 13.47
N ALA A 55 3.91 5.40 14.58
CA ALA A 55 4.73 5.46 15.78
C ALA A 55 6.16 4.97 15.51
N TRP A 56 6.30 3.87 14.76
CA TRP A 56 7.60 3.32 14.36
C TRP A 56 8.40 4.27 13.45
N LEU A 57 7.71 4.99 12.57
CA LEU A 57 8.31 6.01 11.70
C LEU A 57 8.80 7.22 12.50
N ALA A 58 7.97 7.72 13.43
CA ALA A 58 8.31 8.83 14.31
C ALA A 58 9.54 8.49 15.17
N ALA A 59 9.60 7.28 15.73
CA ALA A 59 10.74 6.80 16.50
C ALA A 59 12.05 6.71 15.69
N ARG A 60 11.96 6.61 14.36
CA ARG A 60 13.12 6.59 13.44
C ARG A 60 13.44 7.94 12.81
N GLY A 61 12.67 8.99 13.11
CA GLY A 61 12.81 10.29 12.47
C GLY A 61 12.56 10.24 10.95
N LEU A 62 11.74 9.30 10.47
CA LEU A 62 11.40 9.17 9.05
C LEU A 62 10.15 10.00 8.75
N SER A 63 10.23 10.86 7.73
CA SER A 63 9.11 11.71 7.32
C SER A 63 8.21 11.00 6.32
N VAL A 64 6.90 11.09 6.55
CA VAL A 64 5.87 10.63 5.61
C VAL A 64 5.63 11.72 4.57
N VAL A 65 5.69 11.36 3.29
CA VAL A 65 5.48 12.28 2.15
C VAL A 65 4.01 12.33 1.75
N ASP A 66 3.29 11.22 1.90
CA ASP A 66 1.85 11.13 1.61
C ASP A 66 1.14 10.50 2.81
N ALA A 67 0.18 11.24 3.38
CA ALA A 67 -0.59 10.80 4.53
C ALA A 67 -1.59 9.69 4.18
N MET A 68 -1.89 9.48 2.89
CA MET A 68 -2.83 8.44 2.45
C MET A 68 -2.17 7.05 2.50
N PRO A 69 -2.61 6.13 3.38
CA PRO A 69 -2.05 4.79 3.44
C PRO A 69 -2.51 3.93 2.26
N VAL A 70 -1.63 3.03 1.83
CA VAL A 70 -1.95 1.98 0.86
C VAL A 70 -2.05 0.65 1.59
N TYR A 71 -3.17 -0.06 1.42
CA TYR A 71 -3.38 -1.39 1.96
C TYR A 71 -3.19 -2.46 0.89
N GLY A 72 -2.33 -3.44 1.19
CA GLY A 72 -2.08 -4.62 0.37
C GLY A 72 -2.76 -5.85 0.96
N TYR A 73 -3.72 -6.42 0.22
CA TYR A 73 -4.39 -7.68 0.55
C TYR A 73 -4.08 -8.68 -0.56
N PHE A 74 -3.24 -9.67 -0.26
CA PHE A 74 -2.69 -10.59 -1.27
C PHE A 74 -3.40 -11.93 -1.28
N ASP A 75 -3.92 -12.35 -0.13
CA ASP A 75 -4.49 -13.67 0.03
C ASP A 75 -5.98 -13.72 -0.34
N PRO A 76 -6.40 -14.81 -0.99
CA PRO A 76 -7.80 -15.03 -1.35
C PRO A 76 -8.70 -15.30 -0.13
N PRO A 77 -10.04 -15.20 -0.29
CA PRO A 77 -10.97 -15.34 0.83
C PRO A 77 -10.94 -16.71 1.52
N TRP A 78 -10.47 -17.77 0.84
CA TRP A 78 -10.34 -19.12 1.42
C TRP A 78 -9.07 -19.33 2.26
N THR A 79 -8.10 -18.41 2.23
CA THR A 79 -6.91 -18.51 3.09
C THR A 79 -7.32 -18.27 4.55
N PRO A 80 -6.97 -19.17 5.50
CA PRO A 80 -7.23 -18.95 6.92
C PRO A 80 -6.65 -17.63 7.42
N SER A 81 -7.41 -16.88 8.22
CA SER A 81 -7.06 -15.50 8.61
C SER A 81 -5.67 -15.36 9.27
N VAL A 82 -5.26 -16.36 10.04
CA VAL A 82 -3.96 -16.42 10.72
C VAL A 82 -2.78 -16.63 9.76
N LEU A 83 -3.04 -17.10 8.54
CA LEU A 83 -2.04 -17.32 7.49
C LEU A 83 -1.99 -16.17 6.48
N ARG A 84 -2.95 -15.25 6.52
CA ARG A 84 -3.00 -14.11 5.60
C ARG A 84 -1.84 -13.15 5.84
N ARG A 85 -1.27 -12.66 4.75
CA ARG A 85 -0.35 -11.54 4.66
C ARG A 85 -1.14 -10.30 4.24
N ASN A 86 -1.26 -9.38 5.18
CA ASN A 86 -1.79 -8.04 4.92
C ASN A 86 -0.67 -7.02 5.17
N GLU A 87 -0.70 -5.92 4.44
CA GLU A 87 0.29 -4.85 4.56
C GLU A 87 -0.40 -3.50 4.60
N VAL A 88 0.09 -2.61 5.45
CA VAL A 88 -0.18 -1.16 5.36
C VAL A 88 1.13 -0.46 4.99
N MET A 89 1.05 0.47 4.05
CA MET A 89 2.20 1.15 3.47
C MET A 89 2.01 2.66 3.54
N LEU A 90 3.06 3.36 3.95
CA LEU A 90 3.14 4.83 3.89
C LEU A 90 4.34 5.23 3.04
N ARG A 91 4.14 6.19 2.14
CA ARG A 91 5.24 6.76 1.35
C ARG A 91 6.08 7.63 2.25
N ILE A 92 7.38 7.38 2.27
CA ILE A 92 8.34 8.14 3.07
C ILE A 92 9.29 8.92 2.17
N SER A 93 9.91 9.95 2.74
CA SER A 93 11.01 10.63 2.06
C SER A 93 12.17 9.65 1.90
N GLU A 94 12.88 9.78 0.79
CA GLU A 94 14.16 9.10 0.64
C GLU A 94 15.08 9.60 1.76
N PRO A 95 15.66 8.73 2.61
CA PRO A 95 16.65 9.20 3.56
C PRO A 95 17.78 9.79 2.74
N ALA A 96 18.24 11.00 3.11
CA ALA A 96 19.48 11.53 2.61
C ALA A 96 20.54 10.44 2.80
N VAL A 97 21.07 9.94 1.68
CA VAL A 97 22.03 8.85 1.62
C VAL A 97 23.11 9.10 2.68
N ARG A 98 23.30 8.14 3.58
CA ARG A 98 24.50 8.07 4.43
C ARG A 98 25.55 7.27 3.69
#